data_AF-A0AAV5WBJ5-F1
#
_entry.id   AF-A0AAV5WBJ5-F1
#
_cell.length_a   1.000
_cell.length_b   1.000
_cell.length_c   1.000
_cell.angle_alpha   90.00
_cell.angle_beta   90.00
_cell.angle_gamma   90.00
#
_symmetry.space_group_name_H-M   'P 1'
#
loop_
_entity.id
_entity.type
_entity.pdbx_description
1 polymer ?
#
loop_
_entity_poly.entity_id
_entity_poly.type
_entity_poly.pdbx_seq_one_letter_code
_entity_poly.pdbx_strand_id
1 'polypeptide(L)'
;MDSLIVLLVGCSFGGSDAFVEFTHSTLYDIYDFTGKAEVQLPRCDNGCYIYASSQGRFEGTANNKDPYASQLIINDEKNPTPMSIAELSMIVDGNSGQKFPYMITGPTKVKVVNSNGANAKFYAIVLYVIDRKTATTTDFDIYDAMRMLNRGSFVLPDVTTIMSAVPFTVYGGPTDGPNTLSIRLAGFDNAKGTDGCPLAFQTAANSFEAMSLQVTVPIVSLVSATKNRVQIGANTTFSKNQKLANDGIITSPGWNGCSGLPNGQFQVFGSPLYSKDDIYTLDGVYKGDYFSVHLEEEVHNDVTHAFTVAADNGTPTALYGNGPLEQKFDSASLVTIGTFEMGSVGQGFIMRYKAKRIDNSDLTTKSSIPMTTSFAVSMGAQSILLLLITACIYNK
;
A
#
# COMPACT_ATOMS: atom_id res chain seq x y z
N MET A 1 4.63 51.11 34.53
CA MET A 1 5.35 50.73 33.29
C MET A 1 5.40 49.22 33.32
N ASP A 2 4.32 48.58 32.87
CA ASP A 2 4.15 47.13 32.99
C ASP A 2 4.36 46.52 31.60
N SER A 3 5.50 45.85 31.44
CA SER A 3 5.90 45.17 30.21
C SER A 3 5.16 43.85 30.08
N LEU A 4 4.16 43.82 29.19
CA LEU A 4 3.48 42.61 28.75
C LEU A 4 4.40 41.82 27.81
N ILE A 5 5.07 40.80 28.33
CA ILE A 5 5.84 39.84 27.53
C ILE A 5 4.83 38.89 26.87
N VAL A 6 4.56 39.12 25.58
CA VAL A 6 3.82 38.19 24.72
C VAL A 6 4.76 37.04 24.36
N LEU A 7 4.62 35.92 25.06
CA LEU A 7 5.29 34.67 24.72
C LEU A 7 4.60 34.10 23.47
N LEU A 8 5.14 34.42 22.28
CA LEU A 8 4.86 33.72 21.04
C LEU A 8 5.41 32.29 21.17
N VAL A 9 4.64 31.42 21.81
CA VAL A 9 4.81 29.97 21.70
C VAL A 9 4.46 29.63 20.26
N GLY A 10 5.47 29.67 19.40
CA GLY A 10 5.39 29.05 18.08
C GLY A 10 5.19 27.57 18.32
N CYS A 11 3.94 27.11 18.25
CA CYS A 11 3.65 25.71 17.96
C CYS A 11 4.28 25.45 16.60
N SER A 12 5.54 25.01 16.61
CA SER A 12 6.14 24.27 15.52
C SER A 12 5.27 23.03 15.38
N PHE A 13 4.22 23.13 14.56
CA PHE A 13 3.48 21.96 14.11
C PHE A 13 4.50 21.08 13.42
N GLY A 14 5.05 20.12 14.17
CA GLY A 14 5.90 19.08 13.62
C GLY A 14 5.02 18.28 12.68
N GLY A 15 5.01 18.68 11.41
CA GLY A 15 4.41 17.87 10.36
C GLY A 15 5.08 16.51 10.43
N SER A 16 4.31 15.47 10.72
CA SER A 16 4.79 14.11 10.51
C SER A 16 5.11 14.01 9.01
N ASP A 17 6.37 13.77 8.67
CA ASP A 17 6.71 13.46 7.30
C ASP A 17 5.96 12.20 6.85
N ALA A 18 5.45 12.19 5.62
CA ALA A 18 4.54 11.17 5.11
C ALA A 18 5.28 10.03 4.39
N PHE A 19 6.59 10.19 4.17
CA PHE A 19 7.42 9.15 3.58
C PHE A 19 7.42 7.86 4.39
N VAL A 20 7.59 6.74 3.69
CA VAL A 20 7.74 5.40 4.28
C VAL A 20 9.21 4.99 4.15
N GLU A 21 9.88 4.84 5.28
CA GLU A 21 11.24 4.36 5.38
C GLU A 21 11.30 2.85 5.49
N PHE A 22 12.35 2.30 4.90
CA PHE A 22 12.73 0.91 5.01
C PHE A 22 14.22 0.85 5.35
N THR A 23 14.73 -0.31 5.77
CA THR A 23 16.16 -0.46 6.08
C THR A 23 17.05 -0.03 4.90
N HIS A 24 16.62 -0.30 3.66
CA HIS A 24 17.43 -0.05 2.45
C HIS A 24 16.79 0.85 1.41
N SER A 25 15.60 1.39 1.67
CA SER A 25 14.91 2.26 0.74
C SER A 25 14.01 3.28 1.46
N THR A 26 13.48 4.22 0.68
CA THR A 26 12.46 5.16 1.13
C THR A 26 11.46 5.37 0.00
N LEU A 27 10.17 5.36 0.33
CA LEU A 27 9.09 5.80 -0.55
C LEU A 27 8.67 7.22 -0.15
N TYR A 28 8.64 8.12 -1.13
CA TYR A 28 8.11 9.46 -0.96
C TYR A 28 6.81 9.60 -1.74
N ASP A 29 5.87 10.34 -1.16
CA ASP A 29 4.61 10.72 -1.77
C ASP A 29 4.58 12.22 -2.13
N ILE A 30 3.41 12.70 -2.57
CA ILE A 30 3.26 14.09 -2.99
C ILE A 30 3.35 15.11 -1.84
N TYR A 31 2.91 14.72 -0.65
CA TYR A 31 2.89 15.57 0.54
C TYR A 31 4.29 15.81 1.09
N ASP A 32 5.22 14.86 0.87
CA ASP A 32 6.64 15.06 1.21
C ASP A 32 7.27 16.25 0.49
N PHE A 33 6.79 16.60 -0.72
CA PHE A 33 7.32 17.71 -1.51
C PHE A 33 6.49 18.99 -1.39
N THR A 34 5.22 18.89 -1.01
CA THR A 34 4.28 20.02 -1.01
C THR A 34 4.68 21.06 0.03
N GLY A 35 4.86 22.31 -0.42
CA GLY A 35 5.28 23.42 0.45
C GLY A 35 6.76 23.41 0.86
N LYS A 36 7.55 22.41 0.44
CA LYS A 36 8.99 22.34 0.67
C LYS A 36 9.75 22.75 -0.59
N ALA A 37 10.72 23.65 -0.47
CA ALA A 37 11.55 24.08 -1.60
C ALA A 37 12.53 22.98 -2.06
N GLU A 38 13.01 22.16 -1.12
CA GLU A 38 13.84 21.00 -1.40
C GLU A 38 13.60 19.86 -0.41
N VAL A 39 13.80 18.63 -0.88
CA VAL A 39 13.73 17.40 -0.08
C VAL A 39 15.00 16.60 -0.32
N GLN A 40 15.74 16.30 0.74
CA GLN A 40 16.99 15.51 0.64
C GLN A 40 16.67 14.02 0.51
N LEU A 41 17.48 13.28 -0.26
CA LEU A 41 17.33 11.83 -0.46
C LEU A 41 18.49 11.07 0.22
N PRO A 42 18.45 10.82 1.54
CA PRO A 42 19.57 10.26 2.30
C PRO A 42 19.97 8.85 1.85
N ARG A 43 19.07 8.09 1.22
CA ARG A 43 19.37 6.77 0.64
C ARG A 43 20.35 6.80 -0.53
N CYS A 44 20.77 7.98 -0.98
CA CYS A 44 21.73 8.17 -2.06
C CYS A 44 23.16 8.51 -1.60
N ASP A 45 23.43 8.53 -0.28
CA ASP A 45 24.75 8.86 0.27
C ASP A 45 25.90 7.97 -0.24
N ASN A 46 25.60 6.76 -0.73
CA ASN A 46 26.57 5.85 -1.37
C ASN A 46 26.18 5.47 -2.82
N GLY A 47 25.32 6.27 -3.44
CA GLY A 47 24.65 5.97 -4.70
C GLY A 47 23.35 5.22 -4.48
N CYS A 48 22.41 5.38 -5.40
CA CYS A 48 21.05 4.84 -5.29
C CYS A 48 20.45 4.58 -6.67
N TYR A 49 19.38 3.79 -6.68
CA TYR A 49 18.45 3.67 -7.79
C TYR A 49 17.16 4.41 -7.43
N ILE A 50 16.72 5.30 -8.32
CA ILE A 50 15.49 6.07 -8.13
C ILE A 50 14.49 5.65 -9.20
N TYR A 51 13.30 5.24 -8.77
CA TYR A 51 12.16 4.96 -9.64
C TYR A 51 11.02 5.92 -9.31
N ALA A 52 10.19 6.25 -10.31
CA ALA A 52 9.03 7.11 -10.10
C ALA A 52 7.77 6.54 -10.77
N SER A 53 6.60 6.80 -10.18
CA SER A 53 5.29 6.59 -10.80
C SER A 53 4.45 7.87 -10.64
N SER A 54 3.56 8.13 -11.60
CA SER A 54 2.63 9.26 -11.62
C SER A 54 1.25 8.79 -12.09
N GLN A 55 0.20 9.60 -11.95
CA GLN A 55 -1.17 9.24 -12.34
C GLN A 55 -1.37 8.98 -13.84
N GLY A 56 -0.35 9.21 -14.65
CA GLY A 56 -0.31 8.75 -16.03
C GLY A 56 -0.12 9.83 -17.05
N ARG A 57 -0.82 9.71 -18.18
CA ARG A 57 -0.81 10.72 -19.23
C ARG A 57 -1.78 11.83 -18.87
N PHE A 58 -1.28 13.05 -18.84
CA PHE A 58 -2.09 14.24 -18.57
C PHE A 58 -2.42 14.92 -19.90
N GLU A 59 -3.51 14.49 -20.54
CA GLU A 59 -3.95 15.07 -21.81
C GLU A 59 -4.17 16.59 -21.67
N GLY A 60 -3.65 17.35 -22.64
CA GLY A 60 -3.73 18.82 -22.64
C GLY A 60 -2.55 19.53 -21.97
N THR A 61 -1.59 18.82 -21.38
CA THR A 61 -0.28 19.40 -21.02
C THR A 61 0.68 19.35 -22.20
N ALA A 62 1.67 20.26 -22.24
CA ALA A 62 2.56 20.44 -23.40
C ALA A 62 3.34 19.17 -23.83
N ASN A 63 3.47 18.18 -22.95
CA ASN A 63 4.22 16.95 -23.15
C ASN A 63 3.45 15.69 -22.68
N ASN A 64 2.14 15.83 -22.38
CA ASN A 64 1.30 14.80 -21.76
C ASN A 64 1.85 14.26 -20.42
N LYS A 65 2.70 15.03 -19.73
CA LYS A 65 3.26 14.69 -18.42
C LYS A 65 2.49 15.40 -17.31
N ASP A 66 2.64 14.85 -16.10
CA ASP A 66 2.17 15.47 -14.86
C ASP A 66 2.78 16.87 -14.71
N PRO A 67 1.97 17.94 -14.67
CA PRO A 67 2.49 19.30 -14.62
C PRO A 67 3.18 19.63 -13.29
N TYR A 68 2.73 19.04 -12.18
CA TYR A 68 3.33 19.27 -10.86
C TYR A 68 4.65 18.51 -10.73
N ALA A 69 4.64 17.22 -11.07
CA ALA A 69 5.84 16.38 -10.99
C ALA A 69 6.90 16.76 -12.04
N SER A 70 6.53 17.50 -13.10
CA SER A 70 7.48 18.10 -14.05
C SER A 70 8.32 19.22 -13.43
N GLN A 71 7.87 19.82 -12.33
CA GLN A 71 8.57 20.86 -11.57
C GLN A 71 9.26 20.32 -10.31
N LEU A 72 9.23 18.99 -10.11
CA LEU A 72 10.00 18.29 -9.08
C LEU A 72 11.26 17.71 -9.72
N ILE A 73 12.40 18.35 -9.49
CA ILE A 73 13.65 18.08 -10.19
C ILE A 73 14.61 17.32 -9.28
N ILE A 74 14.95 16.09 -9.65
CA ILE A 74 16.01 15.32 -9.01
C ILE A 74 17.34 15.93 -9.43
N ASN A 75 18.09 16.41 -8.46
CA ASN A 75 19.37 17.06 -8.64
C ASN A 75 20.45 16.30 -7.86
N ASP A 76 21.50 15.90 -8.56
CA ASP A 76 22.71 15.29 -8.02
C ASP A 76 23.86 16.29 -8.15
N GLU A 77 24.51 16.65 -7.04
CA GLU A 77 25.63 17.60 -7.03
C GLU A 77 26.76 17.25 -8.01
N LYS A 78 26.91 15.96 -8.37
CA LYS A 78 27.95 15.48 -9.29
C LYS A 78 27.49 15.30 -10.73
N ASN A 79 26.19 15.21 -10.98
CA ASN A 79 25.64 14.98 -12.32
C ASN A 79 24.90 16.24 -12.81
N PRO A 80 25.39 16.94 -13.84
CA PRO A 80 24.77 18.18 -14.32
C PRO A 80 23.47 17.96 -15.09
N THR A 81 23.02 16.71 -15.28
CA THR A 81 21.79 16.40 -16.03
C THR A 81 20.64 16.17 -15.07
N PRO A 82 19.88 17.23 -14.70
CA PRO A 82 18.72 17.09 -13.84
C PRO A 82 17.65 16.23 -14.51
N MET A 83 16.88 15.49 -13.72
CA MET A 83 15.75 14.70 -14.21
C MET A 83 14.49 15.05 -13.40
N SER A 84 13.40 15.38 -14.08
CA SER A 84 12.12 15.58 -13.39
C SER A 84 11.50 14.24 -12.98
N ILE A 85 10.76 14.21 -11.87
CA ILE A 85 10.01 13.02 -11.44
C ILE A 85 9.01 12.60 -12.52
N ALA A 86 8.36 13.55 -13.18
CA ALA A 86 7.45 13.26 -14.29
C ALA A 86 8.16 12.54 -15.44
N GLU A 87 9.35 12.98 -15.84
CA GLU A 87 10.16 12.32 -16.86
C GLU A 87 10.60 10.93 -16.45
N LEU A 88 11.15 10.78 -15.24
CA LEU A 88 11.55 9.47 -14.71
C LEU A 88 10.37 8.48 -14.68
N SER A 89 9.17 8.96 -14.34
CA SER A 89 7.97 8.12 -14.33
C SER A 89 7.65 7.53 -15.70
N MET A 90 8.15 8.16 -16.77
CA MET A 90 7.95 7.73 -18.13
C MET A 90 9.00 6.75 -18.67
N ILE A 91 10.09 6.51 -17.96
CA ILE A 91 11.19 5.68 -18.47
C ILE A 91 10.85 4.20 -18.23
N VAL A 92 10.57 3.49 -19.33
CA VAL A 92 10.30 2.05 -19.35
C VAL A 92 10.90 1.40 -20.60
N ASP A 93 11.20 0.11 -20.51
CA ASP A 93 11.47 -0.75 -21.66
C ASP A 93 10.22 -0.88 -22.55
N GLY A 94 10.38 -0.63 -23.84
CA GLY A 94 9.25 -0.60 -24.78
C GLY A 94 8.60 -1.97 -25.03
N ASN A 95 9.28 -3.07 -24.72
CA ASN A 95 8.80 -4.43 -24.99
C ASN A 95 8.12 -5.07 -23.77
N SER A 96 8.65 -4.80 -22.58
CA SER A 96 8.19 -5.42 -21.33
C SER A 96 7.41 -4.46 -20.41
N GLY A 97 7.60 -3.15 -20.59
CA GLY A 97 7.12 -2.14 -19.64
C GLY A 97 7.94 -2.07 -18.35
N GLN A 98 9.06 -2.78 -18.25
CA GLN A 98 9.97 -2.73 -17.10
C GLN A 98 10.53 -1.32 -16.93
N LYS A 99 10.54 -0.79 -15.71
CA LYS A 99 11.10 0.53 -15.42
C LYS A 99 12.62 0.50 -15.40
N PHE A 100 13.25 1.57 -15.89
CA PHE A 100 14.67 1.82 -15.64
C PHE A 100 14.83 2.88 -14.55
N PRO A 101 15.78 2.71 -13.63
CA PRO A 101 16.05 3.70 -12.61
C PRO A 101 16.83 4.90 -13.16
N TYR A 102 16.67 6.05 -12.53
CA TYR A 102 17.72 7.07 -12.54
C TYR A 102 18.84 6.61 -11.61
N MET A 103 20.00 6.28 -12.18
CA MET A 103 21.12 5.70 -11.45
C MET A 103 22.08 6.77 -10.96
N ILE A 104 22.29 6.81 -9.64
CA ILE A 104 23.28 7.66 -9.00
C ILE A 104 24.48 6.80 -8.58
N THR A 105 25.68 7.20 -9.01
CA THR A 105 26.89 6.40 -8.77
C THR A 105 27.84 7.05 -7.78
N GLY A 106 28.15 6.33 -6.71
CA GLY A 106 29.11 6.74 -5.69
C GLY A 106 28.53 7.77 -4.71
N PRO A 107 29.32 8.19 -3.72
CA PRO A 107 28.80 9.08 -2.68
C PRO A 107 28.48 10.47 -3.22
N THR A 108 27.25 10.93 -3.04
CA THR A 108 26.82 12.27 -3.47
C THR A 108 25.58 12.69 -2.71
N LYS A 109 25.33 14.00 -2.63
CA LYS A 109 24.07 14.51 -2.08
C LYS A 109 23.08 14.63 -3.22
N VAL A 110 21.95 13.96 -3.05
CA VAL A 110 20.84 14.03 -4.00
C VAL A 110 19.65 14.66 -3.30
N LYS A 111 18.99 15.58 -4.00
CA LYS A 111 17.78 16.22 -3.52
C LYS A 111 16.75 16.38 -4.63
N VAL A 112 15.49 16.51 -4.26
CA VAL A 112 14.43 16.94 -5.14
C VAL A 112 14.19 18.43 -4.90
N VAL A 113 14.40 19.26 -5.93
CA VAL A 113 14.09 20.69 -5.92
C VAL A 113 12.65 20.87 -6.41
N ASN A 114 11.83 21.54 -5.61
CA ASN A 114 10.45 21.85 -5.96
C ASN A 114 10.34 23.27 -6.50
N SER A 115 10.08 23.40 -7.80
CA SER A 115 9.87 24.70 -8.46
C SER A 115 8.40 25.07 -8.62
N ASN A 116 7.47 24.30 -8.03
CA ASN A 116 6.06 24.62 -8.05
C ASN A 116 5.75 25.86 -7.20
N GLY A 117 4.79 26.67 -7.65
CA GLY A 117 4.23 27.74 -6.82
C GLY A 117 3.43 27.19 -5.63
N ALA A 118 3.28 28.00 -4.57
CA ALA A 118 2.58 27.58 -3.34
C ALA A 118 1.14 27.09 -3.55
N ASN A 119 0.48 27.51 -4.63
CA ASN A 119 -0.89 27.14 -4.98
C ASN A 119 -0.97 26.16 -6.17
N ALA A 120 0.14 25.54 -6.55
CA ALA A 120 0.13 24.58 -7.64
C ALA A 120 -0.73 23.37 -7.28
N LYS A 121 -1.62 22.98 -8.19
CA LYS A 121 -2.41 21.76 -8.05
C LYS A 121 -1.47 20.56 -8.17
N PHE A 122 -1.48 19.71 -7.16
CA PHE A 122 -0.67 18.50 -7.12
C PHE A 122 -1.50 17.24 -7.40
N TYR A 123 -0.81 16.16 -7.76
CA TYR A 123 -1.36 14.87 -8.13
C TYR A 123 -0.58 13.76 -7.43
N ALA A 124 -1.14 12.55 -7.34
CA ALA A 124 -0.44 11.45 -6.70
C ALA A 124 0.85 11.10 -7.46
N ILE A 125 1.93 10.94 -6.70
CA ILE A 125 3.24 10.47 -7.20
C ILE A 125 3.79 9.45 -6.23
N VAL A 126 4.66 8.58 -6.73
CA VAL A 126 5.50 7.70 -5.91
C VAL A 126 6.93 7.90 -6.34
N LEU A 127 7.82 8.23 -5.42
CA LEU A 127 9.26 8.18 -5.65
C LEU A 127 9.86 7.08 -4.77
N TYR A 128 10.43 6.06 -5.39
CA TYR A 128 11.03 4.92 -4.69
C TYR A 128 12.55 4.99 -4.83
N VAL A 129 13.23 5.27 -3.72
CA VAL A 129 14.69 5.46 -3.66
C VAL A 129 15.31 4.29 -2.92
N ILE A 130 16.17 3.52 -3.59
CA ILE A 130 16.83 2.34 -3.00
C ILE A 130 18.34 2.54 -2.95
N ASP A 131 18.95 2.14 -1.83
CA ASP A 131 20.40 2.03 -1.72
C ASP A 131 20.97 1.12 -2.83
N ARG A 132 22.00 1.61 -3.52
CA ARG A 132 22.57 0.90 -4.68
C ARG A 132 23.18 -0.45 -4.29
N LYS A 133 23.84 -0.54 -3.14
CA LYS A 133 24.48 -1.79 -2.69
C LYS A 133 23.40 -2.86 -2.55
N THR A 134 22.29 -2.57 -1.87
CA THR A 134 21.16 -3.49 -1.73
C THR A 134 20.58 -3.88 -3.09
N ALA A 135 20.35 -2.92 -3.98
CA ALA A 135 19.82 -3.20 -5.32
C ALA A 135 20.69 -4.21 -6.09
N THR A 136 22.02 -4.14 -5.97
CA THR A 136 22.91 -5.06 -6.70
C THR A 136 22.97 -6.50 -6.16
N THR A 137 22.34 -6.79 -5.02
CA THR A 137 22.40 -8.14 -4.39
C THR A 137 21.23 -9.06 -4.74
N THR A 138 20.18 -8.53 -5.38
CA THR A 138 18.96 -9.28 -5.67
C THR A 138 18.71 -9.26 -7.16
N ASP A 139 18.26 -10.39 -7.71
CA ASP A 139 17.70 -10.42 -9.07
C ASP A 139 16.26 -9.88 -9.02
N PHE A 140 16.02 -8.71 -9.59
CA PHE A 140 14.72 -8.05 -9.50
C PHE A 140 14.32 -7.31 -10.76
N ASP A 141 13.01 -7.17 -10.94
CA ASP A 141 12.42 -6.25 -11.91
C ASP A 141 11.43 -5.31 -11.20
N ILE A 142 11.26 -4.10 -11.75
CA ILE A 142 10.24 -3.15 -11.31
C ILE A 142 9.36 -2.76 -12.49
N TYR A 143 8.05 -2.77 -12.29
CA TYR A 143 7.04 -2.37 -13.28
C TYR A 143 6.18 -1.24 -12.74
N ASP A 144 5.68 -0.40 -13.64
CA ASP A 144 4.60 0.53 -13.34
C ASP A 144 3.26 -0.13 -13.71
N ALA A 145 2.29 -0.19 -12.79
CA ALA A 145 1.02 -0.88 -13.03
C ALA A 145 0.28 -0.35 -14.27
N MET A 146 0.43 0.93 -14.61
CA MET A 146 -0.21 1.51 -15.79
C MET A 146 0.46 1.08 -17.10
N ARG A 147 1.71 0.62 -17.05
CA ARG A 147 2.53 0.34 -18.24
C ARG A 147 2.99 -1.10 -18.33
N MET A 148 2.66 -1.91 -17.33
CA MET A 148 2.93 -3.33 -17.36
C MET A 148 2.09 -3.94 -18.48
N LEU A 149 2.75 -4.33 -19.56
CA LEU A 149 2.09 -5.01 -20.65
C LEU A 149 1.66 -6.40 -20.15
N ASN A 150 0.57 -6.94 -20.71
CA ASN A 150 0.23 -8.35 -20.48
C ASN A 150 1.30 -9.21 -21.15
N ARG A 151 2.37 -9.49 -20.40
CA ARG A 151 3.45 -10.34 -20.85
C ARG A 151 2.88 -11.76 -20.91
N GLY A 152 3.02 -12.42 -22.05
CA GLY A 152 2.80 -13.86 -22.12
C GLY A 152 3.69 -14.59 -21.10
N SER A 153 3.47 -15.88 -20.90
CA SER A 153 4.14 -16.65 -19.83
C SER A 153 5.68 -16.51 -19.82
N PHE A 154 6.25 -16.05 -18.70
CA PHE A 154 7.69 -15.79 -18.52
C PHE A 154 8.20 -16.23 -17.15
N VAL A 155 9.52 -16.42 -17.02
CA VAL A 155 10.16 -16.77 -15.74
C VAL A 155 10.37 -15.48 -14.95
N LEU A 156 9.85 -15.42 -13.72
CA LEU A 156 10.07 -14.27 -12.85
C LEU A 156 11.53 -14.21 -12.35
N PRO A 157 12.08 -13.00 -12.15
CA PRO A 157 13.28 -12.83 -11.33
C PRO A 157 13.00 -13.27 -9.87
N ASP A 158 13.99 -13.18 -8.98
CA ASP A 158 13.77 -13.53 -7.57
C ASP A 158 12.66 -12.68 -6.94
N VAL A 159 12.60 -11.40 -7.31
CA VAL A 159 11.57 -10.48 -6.84
C VAL A 159 11.05 -9.61 -7.98
N THR A 160 9.74 -9.62 -8.19
CA THR A 160 9.08 -8.69 -9.11
C THR A 160 8.31 -7.66 -8.32
N THR A 161 8.60 -6.39 -8.56
CA THR A 161 7.92 -5.27 -7.89
C THR A 161 7.04 -4.53 -8.86
N ILE A 162 5.82 -4.21 -8.44
CA ILE A 162 4.87 -3.42 -9.20
C ILE A 162 4.57 -2.19 -8.37
N MET A 163 4.73 -1.02 -8.96
CA MET A 163 4.45 0.26 -8.32
C MET A 163 3.36 1.03 -9.07
N SER A 164 2.62 1.87 -8.36
CA SER A 164 1.65 2.78 -8.96
C SER A 164 1.36 3.97 -8.06
N ALA A 165 1.13 5.14 -8.66
CA ALA A 165 0.62 6.31 -7.95
C ALA A 165 -0.90 6.27 -7.71
N VAL A 166 -1.61 5.27 -8.26
CA VAL A 166 -3.05 5.09 -8.12
C VAL A 166 -3.35 3.67 -7.64
N PRO A 167 -4.50 3.43 -6.97
CA PRO A 167 -4.94 2.07 -6.69
C PRO A 167 -4.98 1.22 -7.97
N PHE A 168 -4.56 -0.04 -7.88
CA PHE A 168 -4.37 -0.89 -9.05
C PHE A 168 -4.71 -2.35 -8.76
N THR A 169 -4.89 -3.14 -9.82
CA THR A 169 -5.05 -4.59 -9.73
C THR A 169 -3.77 -5.29 -10.16
N VAL A 170 -3.29 -6.25 -9.37
CA VAL A 170 -2.33 -7.27 -9.83
C VAL A 170 -3.09 -8.53 -10.16
N TYR A 171 -2.83 -9.11 -11.33
CA TYR A 171 -3.49 -10.35 -11.73
C TYR A 171 -2.50 -11.37 -12.26
N GLY A 172 -2.85 -12.65 -12.12
CA GLY A 172 -2.08 -13.76 -12.64
C GLY A 172 -2.97 -14.81 -13.29
N GLY A 173 -2.54 -15.35 -14.42
CA GLY A 173 -3.23 -16.46 -15.10
C GLY A 173 -2.84 -17.82 -14.53
N PRO A 174 -3.70 -18.85 -14.65
CA PRO A 174 -3.40 -20.17 -14.11
C PRO A 174 -2.15 -20.76 -14.78
N THR A 175 -1.42 -21.62 -14.06
CA THR A 175 -0.24 -22.31 -14.61
C THR A 175 -0.36 -23.83 -14.54
N ASP A 176 0.18 -24.52 -15.54
CA ASP A 176 0.19 -25.99 -15.62
C ASP A 176 1.13 -26.66 -14.61
N GLY A 177 2.03 -25.89 -13.97
CA GLY A 177 3.01 -26.38 -13.01
C GLY A 177 2.87 -25.76 -11.62
N PRO A 178 3.53 -26.35 -10.60
CA PRO A 178 3.51 -25.81 -9.24
C PRO A 178 4.20 -24.44 -9.23
N ASN A 179 3.51 -23.44 -8.68
CA ASN A 179 4.04 -22.09 -8.52
C ASN A 179 3.56 -21.53 -7.19
N THR A 180 4.51 -21.14 -6.33
CA THR A 180 4.21 -20.45 -5.09
C THR A 180 4.71 -19.01 -5.18
N LEU A 181 3.79 -18.06 -5.14
CA LEU A 181 4.10 -16.65 -5.00
C LEU A 181 3.78 -16.20 -3.58
N SER A 182 4.73 -15.51 -2.96
CA SER A 182 4.52 -14.79 -1.71
C SER A 182 4.50 -13.30 -2.02
N ILE A 183 3.48 -12.60 -1.54
CA ILE A 183 3.22 -11.21 -1.89
C ILE A 183 3.29 -10.35 -0.64
N ARG A 184 4.01 -9.22 -0.72
CA ARG A 184 4.09 -8.21 0.34
C ARG A 184 3.86 -6.82 -0.24
N LEU A 185 3.30 -5.94 0.56
CA LEU A 185 2.98 -4.55 0.20
C LEU A 185 4.18 -3.61 0.39
N ALA A 186 5.37 -4.09 0.04
CA ALA A 186 6.64 -3.37 0.18
C ALA A 186 7.45 -3.52 -1.10
N GLY A 187 8.57 -2.79 -1.20
CA GLY A 187 9.51 -2.90 -2.31
C GLY A 187 10.35 -4.18 -2.28
N PHE A 188 11.13 -4.42 -3.34
CA PHE A 188 11.88 -5.67 -3.49
C PHE A 188 12.89 -5.93 -2.36
N ASP A 189 13.45 -4.87 -1.79
CA ASP A 189 14.40 -4.90 -0.68
C ASP A 189 13.77 -5.44 0.61
N ASN A 190 12.43 -5.40 0.69
CA ASN A 190 11.62 -5.89 1.79
C ASN A 190 10.67 -7.03 1.45
N ALA A 191 10.66 -7.49 0.21
CA ALA A 191 9.77 -8.57 -0.24
C ALA A 191 10.01 -9.89 0.51
N LYS A 192 11.19 -10.07 1.11
CA LYS A 192 11.56 -11.24 1.93
C LYS A 192 11.37 -11.03 3.44
N GLY A 193 10.81 -9.88 3.88
CA GLY A 193 10.43 -9.63 5.28
C GLY A 193 11.53 -9.05 6.17
N THR A 194 12.52 -8.34 5.60
CA THR A 194 13.61 -7.71 6.36
C THR A 194 13.09 -6.75 7.43
N ASP A 195 12.12 -5.90 7.08
CA ASP A 195 11.50 -4.90 7.96
C ASP A 195 10.18 -5.38 8.59
N GLY A 196 10.06 -6.69 8.84
CA GLY A 196 8.86 -7.25 9.49
C GLY A 196 7.57 -7.09 8.69
N CYS A 197 7.66 -6.82 7.38
CA CYS A 197 6.49 -6.67 6.51
C CYS A 197 5.66 -7.96 6.47
N PRO A 198 4.37 -7.91 6.85
CA PRO A 198 3.50 -9.08 6.88
C PRO A 198 3.27 -9.61 5.47
N LEU A 199 3.01 -10.91 5.38
CA LEU A 199 2.61 -11.54 4.14
C LEU A 199 1.21 -11.07 3.78
N ALA A 200 1.06 -10.38 2.65
CA ALA A 200 -0.23 -9.91 2.19
C ALA A 200 -1.02 -11.04 1.54
N PHE A 201 -0.39 -11.83 0.67
CA PHE A 201 -1.05 -12.94 -0.01
C PHE A 201 -0.05 -14.04 -0.31
N GLN A 202 -0.52 -15.28 -0.38
CA GLN A 202 0.28 -16.41 -0.81
C GLN A 202 -0.57 -17.41 -1.59
N THR A 203 -0.07 -17.82 -2.75
CA THR A 203 -0.74 -18.86 -3.54
C THR A 203 -0.52 -20.23 -2.94
N ALA A 204 -1.39 -21.18 -3.25
CA ALA A 204 -1.21 -22.56 -2.82
C ALA A 204 0.10 -23.14 -3.37
N ALA A 205 0.73 -24.04 -2.62
CA ALA A 205 2.06 -24.56 -2.96
C ALA A 205 2.10 -25.31 -4.30
N ASN A 206 1.02 -26.02 -4.63
CA ASN A 206 0.97 -26.97 -5.74
C ASN A 206 0.06 -26.53 -6.89
N SER A 207 -0.64 -25.40 -6.75
CA SER A 207 -1.50 -24.85 -7.78
C SER A 207 -1.41 -23.32 -7.78
N PHE A 208 -1.21 -22.75 -8.97
CA PHE A 208 -1.43 -21.33 -9.19
C PHE A 208 -2.80 -21.19 -9.83
N GLU A 209 -3.82 -21.18 -8.99
CA GLU A 209 -5.16 -20.78 -9.38
C GLU A 209 -5.10 -19.27 -9.62
N ALA A 210 -5.61 -18.83 -10.78
CA ALA A 210 -5.53 -17.45 -11.21
C ALA A 210 -5.79 -16.47 -10.05
N MET A 211 -5.01 -15.40 -9.96
CA MET A 211 -5.14 -14.43 -8.88
C MET A 211 -5.57 -13.06 -9.41
N SER A 212 -6.29 -12.31 -8.60
CA SER A 212 -6.64 -10.91 -8.87
C SER A 212 -6.69 -10.17 -7.54
N LEU A 213 -5.70 -9.33 -7.28
CA LEU A 213 -5.49 -8.63 -6.02
C LEU A 213 -5.70 -7.14 -6.23
N GLN A 214 -6.63 -6.57 -5.48
CA GLN A 214 -6.88 -5.13 -5.44
C GLN A 214 -5.89 -4.49 -4.46
N VAL A 215 -5.05 -3.58 -4.94
CA VAL A 215 -3.94 -3.01 -4.18
C VAL A 215 -4.17 -1.50 -3.98
N THR A 216 -4.22 -1.07 -2.71
CA THR A 216 -4.40 0.35 -2.31
C THR A 216 -3.12 1.00 -1.75
N VAL A 217 -1.99 0.34 -1.90
CA VAL A 217 -0.65 0.83 -1.52
C VAL A 217 0.17 1.19 -2.76
N PRO A 218 1.21 2.03 -2.66
CA PRO A 218 1.98 2.46 -3.83
C PRO A 218 2.84 1.36 -4.47
N ILE A 219 3.09 0.26 -3.76
CA ILE A 219 4.03 -0.78 -4.18
C ILE A 219 3.61 -2.16 -3.68
N VAL A 220 3.86 -3.18 -4.48
CA VAL A 220 3.71 -4.59 -4.11
C VAL A 220 4.84 -5.40 -4.74
N SER A 221 5.40 -6.33 -3.98
CA SER A 221 6.44 -7.24 -4.45
C SER A 221 5.98 -8.70 -4.37
N LEU A 222 6.27 -9.43 -5.43
CA LEU A 222 6.02 -10.85 -5.59
C LEU A 222 7.36 -11.59 -5.51
N VAL A 223 7.46 -12.54 -4.58
CA VAL A 223 8.61 -13.44 -4.45
C VAL A 223 8.21 -14.80 -4.97
N SER A 224 8.92 -15.29 -5.98
CA SER A 224 8.67 -16.62 -6.55
C SER A 224 9.55 -17.65 -5.87
N ALA A 225 8.95 -18.68 -5.27
CA ALA A 225 9.70 -19.80 -4.70
C ALA A 225 10.24 -20.76 -5.79
N THR A 226 9.58 -20.76 -6.96
CA THR A 226 9.88 -21.63 -8.10
C THR A 226 10.18 -20.79 -9.34
N LYS A 227 11.07 -21.25 -10.22
CA LYS A 227 11.41 -20.55 -11.48
C LYS A 227 10.58 -21.05 -12.67
N ASN A 228 9.35 -21.48 -12.43
CA ASN A 228 8.43 -21.87 -13.50
C ASN A 228 7.87 -20.62 -14.19
N ARG A 229 7.39 -20.80 -15.43
CA ARG A 229 6.82 -19.68 -16.19
C ARG A 229 5.42 -19.37 -15.65
N VAL A 230 5.16 -18.08 -15.43
CA VAL A 230 3.88 -17.55 -14.96
C VAL A 230 3.43 -16.42 -15.87
N GLN A 231 2.12 -16.17 -15.90
CA GLN A 231 1.56 -14.97 -16.51
C GLN A 231 1.17 -14.03 -15.36
N ILE A 232 1.86 -12.91 -15.24
CA ILE A 232 1.59 -11.86 -14.25
C ILE A 232 1.43 -10.54 -14.99
N GLY A 233 0.44 -9.75 -14.59
CA GLY A 233 0.21 -8.42 -15.10
C GLY A 233 -0.35 -7.51 -14.01
N ALA A 234 -0.43 -6.22 -14.33
CA ALA A 234 -1.10 -5.23 -13.52
C ALA A 234 -1.79 -4.20 -14.40
N ASN A 235 -2.81 -3.55 -13.86
CA ASN A 235 -3.47 -2.43 -14.49
C ASN A 235 -4.07 -1.50 -13.43
N THR A 236 -4.44 -0.28 -13.80
CA THR A 236 -5.02 0.72 -12.90
C THR A 236 -6.54 0.58 -12.74
N THR A 237 -7.13 -0.53 -13.19
CA THR A 237 -8.52 -0.85 -12.84
C THR A 237 -8.53 -1.22 -11.37
N PHE A 238 -9.39 -0.59 -10.58
CA PHE A 238 -9.54 -0.89 -9.17
C PHE A 238 -11.02 -1.04 -8.84
N SER A 239 -11.36 -2.08 -8.08
CA SER A 239 -12.72 -2.34 -7.63
C SER A 239 -12.76 -2.52 -6.12
N LYS A 240 -13.64 -1.78 -5.45
CA LYS A 240 -13.97 -2.01 -4.04
C LYS A 240 -14.90 -3.21 -3.85
N ASN A 241 -15.50 -3.69 -4.94
CA ASN A 241 -16.36 -4.87 -4.96
C ASN A 241 -15.54 -6.06 -5.49
N GLN A 242 -15.18 -6.97 -4.61
CA GLN A 242 -14.47 -8.21 -4.93
C GLN A 242 -15.43 -9.41 -4.84
N LYS A 243 -14.98 -10.57 -5.31
CA LYS A 243 -15.80 -11.79 -5.33
C LYS A 243 -15.31 -12.79 -4.29
N LEU A 244 -16.25 -13.35 -3.53
CA LEU A 244 -16.01 -14.45 -2.59
C LEU A 244 -15.60 -15.77 -3.27
N ALA A 245 -15.69 -15.87 -4.60
CA ALA A 245 -15.23 -17.06 -5.31
C ALA A 245 -13.70 -17.19 -5.41
N ASN A 246 -12.95 -16.14 -5.10
CA ASN A 246 -11.49 -16.15 -5.14
C ASN A 246 -10.95 -15.60 -3.83
N ASP A 247 -9.91 -16.22 -3.30
CA ASP A 247 -9.14 -15.67 -2.19
C ASP A 247 -8.53 -14.32 -2.58
N GLY A 248 -8.35 -13.44 -1.60
CA GLY A 248 -7.84 -12.11 -1.89
C GLY A 248 -7.42 -11.32 -0.66
N ILE A 249 -7.21 -10.03 -0.89
CA ILE A 249 -6.79 -9.08 0.14
C ILE A 249 -7.63 -7.80 0.08
N ILE A 250 -7.77 -7.17 1.25
CA ILE A 250 -8.25 -5.79 1.40
C ILE A 250 -7.26 -5.06 2.30
N THR A 251 -6.89 -3.85 1.93
CA THR A 251 -5.96 -3.03 2.73
C THR A 251 -6.49 -1.63 2.95
N SER A 252 -6.25 -1.09 4.13
CA SER A 252 -6.44 0.34 4.36
C SER A 252 -5.52 1.14 3.44
N PRO A 253 -5.94 2.30 2.93
CA PRO A 253 -5.14 3.09 2.00
C PRO A 253 -3.76 3.45 2.57
N GLY A 254 -2.71 3.23 1.76
CA GLY A 254 -1.34 3.65 2.08
C GLY A 254 -0.59 2.83 3.15
N TRP A 255 -1.26 1.89 3.83
CA TRP A 255 -0.65 1.08 4.89
C TRP A 255 -0.05 -0.22 4.33
N ASN A 256 1.24 -0.45 4.60
CA ASN A 256 1.98 -1.64 4.15
C ASN A 256 2.20 -2.68 5.26
N GLY A 257 1.88 -2.35 6.51
CA GLY A 257 1.97 -3.23 7.67
C GLY A 257 3.35 -3.54 8.20
N CYS A 258 4.41 -2.93 7.68
CA CYS A 258 5.76 -3.23 8.10
C CYS A 258 6.05 -2.75 9.53
N SER A 259 6.43 -3.69 10.40
CA SER A 259 6.85 -3.40 11.78
C SER A 259 8.38 -3.30 11.82
N GLY A 260 8.93 -2.12 12.12
CA GLY A 260 10.39 -2.00 12.23
C GLY A 260 10.98 -0.64 11.93
N LEU A 261 10.15 0.40 11.82
CA LEU A 261 10.66 1.75 11.68
C LEU A 261 11.49 2.12 12.93
N PRO A 262 12.59 2.87 12.78
CA PRO A 262 13.55 3.14 13.87
C PRO A 262 12.93 3.69 15.16
N ASN A 263 11.74 4.29 15.06
CA ASN A 263 11.04 4.95 16.16
C ASN A 263 9.81 4.16 16.65
N GLY A 264 9.54 2.95 16.14
CA GLY A 264 8.35 2.15 16.47
C GLY A 264 7.02 2.76 16.01
N GLN A 265 7.07 3.86 15.26
CA GLN A 265 5.89 4.48 14.64
C GLN A 265 5.56 3.74 13.34
N PHE A 266 4.28 3.70 12.98
CA PHE A 266 3.84 3.20 11.68
C PHE A 266 3.75 4.37 10.72
N GLN A 267 4.37 4.23 9.55
CA GLN A 267 4.25 5.20 8.47
C GLN A 267 3.17 4.74 7.51
N VAL A 268 2.39 5.70 7.02
CA VAL A 268 1.36 5.47 6.02
C VAL A 268 1.72 6.35 4.84
N PHE A 269 1.80 5.72 3.66
CA PHE A 269 1.99 6.45 2.43
C PHE A 269 0.76 7.32 2.15
N GLY A 270 0.94 8.62 1.97
CA GLY A 270 -0.14 9.55 1.65
C GLY A 270 -0.48 9.59 0.17
N SER A 271 -1.76 9.73 -0.17
CA SER A 271 -2.17 10.02 -1.55
C SER A 271 -3.45 10.86 -1.56
N PRO A 272 -3.56 11.85 -2.46
CA PRO A 272 -4.81 12.61 -2.65
C PRO A 272 -5.95 11.76 -3.19
N LEU A 273 -5.68 10.51 -3.60
CA LEU A 273 -6.68 9.55 -4.07
C LEU A 273 -7.21 8.64 -2.98
N TYR A 274 -6.62 8.69 -1.78
CA TYR A 274 -7.07 7.86 -0.67
C TYR A 274 -8.25 8.53 0.03
N SER A 275 -9.38 7.82 0.05
CA SER A 275 -10.50 8.21 0.90
C SER A 275 -10.23 7.70 2.30
N LYS A 276 -10.48 8.54 3.30
CA LYS A 276 -10.37 8.14 4.70
C LYS A 276 -11.51 7.20 5.11
N ASP A 277 -12.66 7.41 4.49
CA ASP A 277 -13.87 6.64 4.70
C ASP A 277 -14.17 5.86 3.43
N ASP A 278 -14.30 4.55 3.53
CA ASP A 278 -14.55 3.68 2.38
C ASP A 278 -15.33 2.44 2.77
N ILE A 279 -16.00 1.87 1.77
CA ILE A 279 -16.74 0.62 1.91
C ILE A 279 -16.26 -0.33 0.83
N TYR A 280 -15.84 -1.52 1.25
CA TYR A 280 -15.49 -2.64 0.40
C TYR A 280 -16.56 -3.71 0.54
N THR A 281 -16.84 -4.43 -0.54
CA THR A 281 -17.74 -5.59 -0.51
C THR A 281 -17.06 -6.82 -1.08
N LEU A 282 -17.34 -7.97 -0.47
CA LEU A 282 -17.03 -9.29 -0.99
C LEU A 282 -18.36 -9.97 -1.30
N ASP A 283 -18.71 -10.08 -2.58
CA ASP A 283 -20.00 -10.60 -3.00
C ASP A 283 -19.89 -12.02 -3.55
N GLY A 284 -20.95 -12.80 -3.42
CA GLY A 284 -21.15 -14.00 -4.23
C GLY A 284 -21.08 -13.72 -5.74
N VAL A 285 -20.82 -14.76 -6.52
CA VAL A 285 -20.78 -14.66 -7.99
C VAL A 285 -22.21 -14.55 -8.53
N TYR A 286 -23.09 -15.41 -8.04
CA TYR A 286 -24.50 -15.45 -8.40
C TYR A 286 -25.40 -15.21 -7.20
N LYS A 287 -26.59 -14.70 -7.46
CA LYS A 287 -27.62 -14.53 -6.43
C LYS A 287 -27.96 -15.90 -5.84
N GLY A 288 -27.81 -16.03 -4.52
CA GLY A 288 -28.07 -17.28 -3.79
C GLY A 288 -26.84 -18.15 -3.59
N ASP A 289 -25.65 -17.74 -4.05
CA ASP A 289 -24.41 -18.39 -3.62
C ASP A 289 -24.07 -17.99 -2.18
N TYR A 290 -23.73 -18.97 -1.36
CA TYR A 290 -23.24 -18.79 0.00
C TYR A 290 -21.84 -19.37 0.12
N PHE A 291 -21.03 -18.72 0.95
CA PHE A 291 -19.64 -19.10 1.18
C PHE A 291 -19.38 -19.21 2.68
N SER A 292 -18.55 -20.18 3.06
CA SER A 292 -17.84 -20.14 4.32
C SER A 292 -16.64 -19.22 4.13
N VAL A 293 -16.57 -18.14 4.90
CA VAL A 293 -15.57 -17.08 4.77
C VAL A 293 -14.71 -17.03 6.02
N HIS A 294 -13.39 -17.05 5.82
CA HIS A 294 -12.39 -16.89 6.86
C HIS A 294 -11.60 -15.62 6.57
N LEU A 295 -11.63 -14.67 7.50
CA LEU A 295 -10.85 -13.44 7.45
C LEU A 295 -9.72 -13.52 8.47
N GLU A 296 -8.51 -13.20 8.03
CA GLU A 296 -7.31 -13.06 8.86
C GLU A 296 -6.80 -11.63 8.71
N GLU A 297 -6.81 -10.86 9.78
CA GLU A 297 -6.43 -9.45 9.74
C GLU A 297 -5.13 -9.20 10.49
N GLU A 298 -4.22 -8.38 9.94
CA GLU A 298 -3.19 -7.69 10.71
C GLU A 298 -3.65 -6.26 10.91
N VAL A 299 -3.84 -5.84 12.16
CA VAL A 299 -4.37 -4.51 12.47
C VAL A 299 -3.36 -3.70 13.26
N HIS A 300 -3.28 -2.41 12.94
CA HIS A 300 -2.61 -1.41 13.76
C HIS A 300 -3.48 -0.17 13.79
N ASN A 301 -4.49 -0.18 14.63
CA ASN A 301 -5.45 0.90 14.75
C ASN A 301 -6.00 1.03 16.19
N ASP A 302 -6.22 2.25 16.64
CA ASP A 302 -6.93 2.52 17.88
C ASP A 302 -8.46 2.40 17.72
N VAL A 303 -9.18 2.58 18.83
CA VAL A 303 -10.64 2.48 18.86
C VAL A 303 -11.36 3.58 18.05
N THR A 304 -10.74 4.74 17.86
CA THR A 304 -11.31 5.85 17.07
C THR A 304 -11.12 5.66 15.57
N HIS A 305 -10.10 4.89 15.19
CA HIS A 305 -9.81 4.48 13.83
C HIS A 305 -10.18 3.01 13.59
N ALA A 306 -11.19 2.49 14.29
CA ALA A 306 -11.68 1.13 14.08
C ALA A 306 -12.30 1.00 12.67
N PHE A 307 -12.07 -0.14 12.01
CA PHE A 307 -12.86 -0.52 10.84
C PHE A 307 -13.95 -1.51 11.24
N THR A 308 -14.94 -1.69 10.39
CA THR A 308 -16.08 -2.56 10.67
C THR A 308 -16.18 -3.68 9.67
N VAL A 309 -16.63 -4.85 10.13
CA VAL A 309 -16.91 -6.01 9.27
C VAL A 309 -18.31 -6.54 9.58
N ALA A 310 -19.10 -6.78 8.55
CA ALA A 310 -20.42 -7.39 8.65
C ALA A 310 -20.60 -8.44 7.55
N ALA A 311 -21.28 -9.55 7.85
CA ALA A 311 -21.76 -10.47 6.82
C ALA A 311 -23.28 -10.31 6.63
N ASP A 312 -23.70 -10.25 5.38
CA ASP A 312 -25.09 -10.05 4.95
C ASP A 312 -25.75 -8.87 5.71
N ASN A 313 -26.87 -9.13 6.41
CA ASN A 313 -27.58 -8.15 7.23
C ASN A 313 -27.19 -8.23 8.72
N GLY A 314 -26.05 -8.82 9.04
CA GLY A 314 -25.54 -8.91 10.40
C GLY A 314 -25.14 -7.54 10.96
N THR A 315 -25.10 -7.44 12.29
CA THR A 315 -24.59 -6.24 12.96
C THR A 315 -23.09 -6.09 12.67
N PRO A 316 -22.62 -4.91 12.22
CA PRO A 316 -21.20 -4.67 12.02
C PRO A 316 -20.40 -4.81 13.32
N THR A 317 -19.29 -5.54 13.25
CA THR A 317 -18.32 -5.68 14.34
C THR A 317 -17.17 -4.71 14.11
N ALA A 318 -16.91 -3.83 15.07
CA ALA A 318 -15.75 -2.94 15.05
C ALA A 318 -14.47 -3.71 15.41
N LEU A 319 -13.43 -3.59 14.59
CA LEU A 319 -12.13 -4.22 14.74
C LEU A 319 -11.05 -3.16 14.92
N TYR A 320 -10.30 -3.30 16.00
CA TYR A 320 -9.17 -2.44 16.35
C TYR A 320 -8.14 -3.22 17.18
N GLY A 321 -6.91 -2.74 17.24
CA GLY A 321 -5.85 -3.35 18.04
C GLY A 321 -4.45 -3.18 17.44
N ASN A 322 -3.52 -3.98 17.94
CA ASN A 322 -2.16 -4.05 17.43
C ASN A 322 -1.72 -5.52 17.32
N GLY A 323 -1.90 -6.12 16.14
CA GLY A 323 -1.56 -7.50 15.86
C GLY A 323 -2.64 -8.27 15.09
N PRO A 324 -2.56 -9.61 15.09
CA PRO A 324 -3.46 -10.43 14.31
C PRO A 324 -4.85 -10.53 14.93
N LEU A 325 -5.88 -10.49 14.09
CA LEU A 325 -7.27 -10.82 14.41
C LEU A 325 -7.78 -11.89 13.43
N GLU A 326 -8.90 -12.51 13.78
CA GLU A 326 -9.56 -13.51 12.94
C GLU A 326 -11.08 -13.38 13.05
N GLN A 327 -11.78 -13.50 11.90
CA GLN A 327 -13.23 -13.60 11.82
C GLN A 327 -13.65 -14.78 10.95
N LYS A 328 -14.71 -15.48 11.35
CA LYS A 328 -15.28 -16.60 10.59
C LYS A 328 -16.77 -16.41 10.39
N PHE A 329 -17.20 -16.59 9.15
CA PHE A 329 -18.60 -16.63 8.75
C PHE A 329 -18.88 -18.01 8.17
N ASP A 330 -19.70 -18.81 8.85
CA ASP A 330 -20.05 -20.15 8.38
C ASP A 330 -20.89 -20.13 7.10
N SER A 331 -21.60 -19.03 6.85
CA SER A 331 -22.41 -18.79 5.67
C SER A 331 -22.55 -17.28 5.45
N ALA A 332 -22.06 -16.78 4.33
CA ALA A 332 -22.23 -15.39 3.90
C ALA A 332 -22.42 -15.33 2.38
N SER A 333 -23.34 -14.48 1.91
CA SER A 333 -23.49 -14.14 0.50
C SER A 333 -22.84 -12.79 0.15
N LEU A 334 -22.65 -11.96 1.18
CA LEU A 334 -22.03 -10.65 1.15
C LEU A 334 -21.20 -10.47 2.43
N VAL A 335 -19.99 -9.94 2.30
CA VAL A 335 -19.23 -9.39 3.45
C VAL A 335 -18.92 -7.92 3.14
N THR A 336 -19.26 -7.03 4.07
CA THR A 336 -19.02 -5.59 3.96
C THR A 336 -17.93 -5.17 4.93
N ILE A 337 -16.97 -4.40 4.45
CA ILE A 337 -15.86 -3.86 5.24
C ILE A 337 -15.92 -2.33 5.15
N GLY A 338 -16.21 -1.65 6.25
CA GLY A 338 -16.28 -0.19 6.32
C GLY A 338 -15.08 0.40 7.06
N THR A 339 -14.37 1.34 6.46
CA THR A 339 -13.27 2.08 7.10
C THR A 339 -13.72 3.49 7.46
N PHE A 340 -13.19 4.04 8.56
CA PHE A 340 -13.51 5.38 9.04
C PHE A 340 -12.22 6.09 9.46
N GLU A 341 -12.02 7.31 8.97
CA GLU A 341 -10.87 8.18 9.26
C GLU A 341 -9.47 7.53 9.06
N MET A 342 -9.39 6.48 8.24
CA MET A 342 -8.14 5.78 7.96
C MET A 342 -7.17 6.65 7.13
N GLY A 343 -5.87 6.51 7.35
CA GLY A 343 -4.84 7.12 6.50
C GLY A 343 -4.23 8.44 6.98
N SER A 344 -4.63 9.00 8.13
CA SER A 344 -4.00 10.22 8.69
C SER A 344 -2.96 10.01 9.79
N VAL A 345 -2.84 8.83 10.39
CA VAL A 345 -2.19 8.67 11.72
C VAL A 345 -1.39 7.38 11.90
N GLY A 346 -0.76 6.84 10.84
CA GLY A 346 -0.02 5.57 10.96
C GLY A 346 -0.93 4.36 11.20
N GLN A 347 -2.25 4.55 11.19
CA GLN A 347 -3.22 3.51 11.46
C GLN A 347 -3.61 2.79 10.17
N GLY A 348 -3.82 1.48 10.25
CA GLY A 348 -4.24 0.69 9.10
C GLY A 348 -4.39 -0.80 9.37
N PHE A 349 -4.71 -1.54 8.32
CA PHE A 349 -4.85 -2.99 8.35
C PHE A 349 -4.56 -3.63 6.99
N ILE A 350 -4.22 -4.92 7.04
CA ILE A 350 -4.24 -5.86 5.92
C ILE A 350 -5.20 -6.97 6.33
N MET A 351 -6.23 -7.19 5.53
CA MET A 351 -7.17 -8.29 5.68
C MET A 351 -6.95 -9.27 4.54
N ARG A 352 -6.72 -10.53 4.90
CA ARG A 352 -6.66 -11.67 4.00
C ARG A 352 -7.98 -12.41 4.11
N TYR A 353 -8.58 -12.78 2.99
CA TYR A 353 -9.80 -13.57 3.03
C TYR A 353 -9.66 -14.84 2.21
N LYS A 354 -10.18 -15.93 2.78
CA LYS A 354 -10.36 -17.21 2.10
C LYS A 354 -11.82 -17.57 2.13
N ALA A 355 -12.32 -18.07 1.02
CA ALA A 355 -13.73 -18.39 0.91
C ALA A 355 -13.96 -19.71 0.18
N LYS A 356 -14.85 -20.52 0.73
CA LYS A 356 -15.25 -21.80 0.16
C LYS A 356 -16.74 -21.78 -0.10
N ARG A 357 -17.15 -22.02 -1.35
CA ARG A 357 -18.56 -22.13 -1.71
C ARG A 357 -19.21 -23.28 -0.92
N ILE A 358 -20.40 -23.02 -0.40
CA ILE A 358 -21.24 -24.01 0.28
C ILE A 358 -22.19 -24.59 -0.76
N ASP A 359 -22.26 -25.92 -0.84
CA ASP A 359 -23.24 -26.57 -1.71
C ASP A 359 -24.65 -26.38 -1.14
N ASN A 360 -25.60 -26.00 -1.99
CA ASN A 360 -26.97 -25.69 -1.56
C ASN A 360 -27.67 -26.88 -0.86
N SER A 361 -27.22 -28.11 -1.09
CA SER A 361 -27.69 -29.29 -0.35
C SER A 361 -27.43 -29.19 1.15
N ASP A 362 -26.33 -28.54 1.53
CA ASP A 362 -25.83 -28.50 2.91
C ASP A 362 -26.50 -27.40 3.76
N LEU A 363 -27.20 -26.46 3.11
CA LEU A 363 -27.90 -25.35 3.77
C LEU A 363 -29.21 -25.78 4.45
N THR A 364 -29.74 -26.97 4.16
CA THR A 364 -31.07 -27.40 4.65
C THR A 364 -31.11 -27.89 6.10
N THR A 365 -29.95 -27.98 6.78
CA THR A 365 -29.86 -28.65 8.10
C THR A 365 -29.31 -27.82 9.25
N LYS A 366 -28.93 -26.54 9.08
CA LYS A 366 -28.34 -25.73 10.17
C LYS A 366 -29.10 -24.42 10.41
N SER A 367 -29.99 -24.46 11.40
CA SER A 367 -30.58 -23.30 12.05
C SER A 367 -29.53 -22.53 12.86
N SER A 368 -29.35 -21.24 12.57
CA SER A 368 -28.76 -20.18 13.41
C SER A 368 -27.73 -20.62 14.47
N ILE A 369 -26.47 -20.76 14.07
CA ILE A 369 -25.34 -20.92 15.00
C ILE A 369 -24.77 -19.53 15.34
N PRO A 370 -24.52 -19.22 16.63
CA PRO A 370 -23.97 -17.93 17.05
C PRO A 370 -22.55 -17.68 16.50
N MET A 371 -22.30 -16.42 16.14
CA MET A 371 -20.99 -15.91 15.75
C MET A 371 -19.99 -16.13 16.90
N THR A 372 -18.91 -16.87 16.66
CA THR A 372 -17.87 -17.11 17.68
C THR A 372 -16.69 -16.20 17.38
N THR A 373 -16.66 -15.02 17.98
CA THR A 373 -15.46 -14.16 17.97
C THR A 373 -14.48 -14.66 19.01
N SER A 374 -13.40 -15.34 18.61
CA SER A 374 -12.30 -15.64 19.53
C SER A 374 -11.40 -14.43 19.64
N PHE A 375 -11.64 -13.57 20.64
CA PHE A 375 -10.70 -12.52 20.98
C PHE A 375 -9.55 -13.12 21.81
N ALA A 376 -8.39 -13.32 21.19
CA ALA A 376 -7.14 -13.39 21.94
C ALA A 376 -6.72 -11.96 22.31
N VAL A 377 -7.47 -11.29 23.20
CA VAL A 377 -6.99 -10.01 23.74
C VAL A 377 -5.83 -10.33 24.66
N SER A 378 -4.61 -10.11 24.19
CA SER A 378 -3.47 -9.88 25.07
C SER A 378 -3.73 -8.57 25.81
N MET A 379 -4.56 -8.61 26.86
CA MET A 379 -4.77 -7.49 27.76
C MET A 379 -3.51 -7.34 28.62
N GLY A 380 -2.52 -6.62 28.09
CA GLY A 380 -1.62 -5.87 28.95
C GLY A 380 -2.48 -4.89 29.74
N ALA A 381 -2.73 -5.19 31.01
CA ALA A 381 -3.55 -4.37 31.89
C ALA A 381 -2.89 -2.98 32.08
N GLN A 382 -3.29 -2.01 31.26
CA GLN A 382 -3.17 -0.60 31.61
C GLN A 382 -4.57 -0.07 31.88
N SER A 383 -4.82 0.18 33.16
CA SER A 383 -6.02 0.83 33.67
C SER A 383 -6.18 2.22 33.05
N ILE A 384 -7.12 2.36 32.11
CA ILE A 384 -7.53 3.67 31.60
C ILE A 384 -8.63 4.21 32.53
N LEU A 385 -8.21 5.11 33.40
CA LEU A 385 -9.06 6.07 34.09
C LEU A 385 -9.64 7.01 33.01
N LEU A 386 -10.94 6.91 32.78
CA LEU A 386 -11.69 7.76 31.84
C LEU A 386 -11.70 9.20 32.39
N LEU A 387 -10.80 10.05 31.90
CA LEU A 387 -10.78 11.48 32.20
C LEU A 387 -11.47 12.22 31.05
N LEU A 388 -12.63 12.77 31.36
CA LEU A 388 -13.36 13.76 30.56
C LEU A 388 -12.39 14.89 30.15
N ILE A 389 -12.00 14.93 28.88
CA ILE A 389 -11.44 16.14 28.27
C ILE A 389 -12.59 16.87 27.59
N THR A 390 -13.07 17.85 28.35
CA THR A 390 -13.98 18.91 27.93
C THR A 390 -13.45 19.61 26.68
N ALA A 391 -14.39 19.81 25.75
CA ALA A 391 -14.35 20.74 24.64
C ALA A 391 -13.40 21.94 24.84
N CYS A 392 -12.35 21.98 24.04
CA CYS A 392 -11.69 23.21 23.66
C CYS A 392 -11.06 23.00 22.28
N ILE A 393 -11.30 23.96 21.38
CA ILE A 393 -10.71 24.13 20.05
C ILE A 393 -11.51 23.46 18.91
N TYR A 394 -12.63 24.09 18.55
CA TYR A 394 -12.96 24.32 17.14
C TYR A 394 -13.43 25.76 17.00
N ASN A 395 -12.49 26.64 16.68
CA ASN A 395 -12.79 27.91 16.04
C ASN A 395 -11.55 28.33 15.23
N LYS A 396 -11.46 27.81 14.00
CA LYS A 396 -10.98 28.49 12.79
C LYS A 396 -11.14 27.59 11.58
#